data_AF-A8FFF4-F1
#
_entry.id   AF-A8FFF4-F1
#
_cell.length_a   1.000
_cell.length_b   1.000
_cell.length_c   1.000
_cell.angle_alpha   90.00
_cell.angle_beta   90.00
_cell.angle_gamma   90.00
#
_symmetry.space_group_name_H-M   'P 1'
#
loop_
_entity.id
_entity.type
_entity.pdbx_description
1 polymer ?
#
loop_
_entity_poly.entity_id
_entity_poly.type
_entity_poly.pdbx_seq_one_letter_code
_entity_poly.pdbx_strand_id
1 'polypeptide(L)'
;MKDHGIQVTIVSNNNEKRVKLFSEPVHIPFIYKAKKPMGRAFNKAVSDMQLKKEDVVVIGDQLMTDVLGGNRHGFHTILVVPVAASDGFFTKFNRQIERRILGALKRKGHIQWEEE
;
A
#
# COMPACT_ATOMS: atom_id res chain seq x y z
N MET A 1 -5.40 6.58 16.22
CA MET A 1 -4.44 5.48 15.97
C MET A 1 -3.64 5.18 17.23
N LYS A 2 -2.70 6.06 17.64
CA LYS A 2 -1.89 5.85 18.86
C LYS A 2 -2.72 5.72 20.14
N ASP A 3 -3.72 6.58 20.32
CA ASP A 3 -4.58 6.56 21.53
C ASP A 3 -5.44 5.30 21.66
N HIS A 4 -5.57 4.52 20.57
CA HIS A 4 -6.27 3.25 20.52
C HIS A 4 -5.33 2.05 20.37
N GLY A 5 -4.02 2.24 20.57
CA GLY A 5 -3.02 1.16 20.50
C GLY A 5 -2.73 0.63 19.09
N ILE A 6 -3.16 1.33 18.04
CA ILE A 6 -2.93 0.91 16.65
C ILE A 6 -1.58 1.44 16.17
N GLN A 7 -0.67 0.51 15.87
CA GLN A 7 0.63 0.81 15.27
C GLN A 7 0.49 1.05 13.76
N VAL A 8 1.23 2.03 13.24
CA VAL A 8 1.25 2.34 11.80
C VAL A 8 2.69 2.41 11.35
N THR A 9 3.00 1.75 10.23
CA THR A 9 4.30 1.85 9.54
C THR A 9 4.06 2.12 8.06
N ILE A 10 4.77 3.09 7.49
CA ILE A 10 4.64 3.42 6.07
C ILE A 10 5.64 2.61 5.25
N VAL A 11 5.15 1.82 4.28
CA VAL A 11 6.00 1.06 3.35
C VAL A 11 5.90 1.67 1.96
N SER A 12 6.98 2.26 1.45
CA SER A 12 6.97 3.04 0.20
C SER A 12 8.08 2.66 -0.76
N ASN A 13 7.76 2.58 -2.06
CA ASN A 13 8.76 2.44 -3.13
C ASN A 13 9.52 3.74 -3.43
N ASN A 14 9.16 4.84 -2.77
CA ASN A 14 9.78 6.14 -3.00
C ASN A 14 11.18 6.26 -2.36
N ASN A 15 11.89 7.34 -2.69
CA ASN A 15 13.14 7.70 -2.04
C ASN A 15 12.89 8.24 -0.62
N GLU A 16 13.91 8.15 0.22
CA GLU A 16 13.83 8.54 1.64
C GLU A 16 13.37 9.99 1.83
N LYS A 17 13.89 10.94 1.05
CA LYS A 17 13.55 12.36 1.16
C LYS A 17 12.04 12.59 1.03
N ARG A 18 11.41 11.95 0.04
CA ARG A 18 9.95 12.07 -0.16
C ARG A 18 9.15 11.37 0.93
N VAL A 19 9.63 10.24 1.44
CA VAL A 19 8.93 9.52 2.52
C VAL A 19 8.98 10.32 3.82
N LYS A 20 10.15 10.85 4.17
CA LYS A 20 10.36 11.71 5.34
C LYS A 20 9.41 12.90 5.39
N LEU A 21 9.21 13.56 4.23
CA LEU A 21 8.33 14.74 4.10
C LEU A 21 6.94 14.53 4.71
N PHE A 22 6.35 13.34 4.55
CA PHE A 22 5.01 13.05 5.08
C PHE A 22 5.01 12.17 6.33
N SER A 23 6.11 11.48 6.66
CA SER A 23 6.18 10.58 7.82
C SER A 23 6.67 11.27 9.10
N GLU A 24 7.62 12.20 8.97
CA GLU A 24 8.20 12.92 10.12
C GLU A 24 7.19 13.82 10.83
N PRO A 25 6.36 14.63 10.14
CA PRO A 25 5.40 15.51 10.83
C PRO A 25 4.41 14.77 11.73
N VAL A 26 4.04 13.54 11.34
CA VAL A 26 3.10 12.68 12.07
C VAL A 26 3.80 11.63 12.94
N HIS A 27 5.13 11.63 12.99
CA HIS A 27 5.96 10.72 13.79
C HIS A 27 5.62 9.25 13.56
N ILE A 28 5.49 8.86 12.28
CA ILE A 28 5.19 7.49 11.85
C ILE A 28 6.47 6.84 11.30
N PRO A 29 6.85 5.64 11.78
CA PRO A 29 7.99 4.90 11.23
C PRO A 29 7.76 4.53 9.77
N PHE A 30 8.85 4.42 8.99
CA PHE A 30 8.73 4.15 7.57
C PHE A 30 9.87 3.28 7.01
N ILE A 31 9.58 2.62 5.90
CA ILE A 31 10.50 1.87 5.06
C ILE A 31 10.44 2.47 3.65
N TYR A 32 11.54 3.08 3.21
CA TYR A 32 11.69 3.62 1.86
C TYR A 32 12.33 2.58 0.92
N LYS A 33 12.26 2.80 -0.40
CA LYS A 33 12.74 1.85 -1.43
C LYS A 33 12.29 0.41 -1.14
N ALA A 34 11.03 0.25 -0.76
CA ALA A 34 10.46 -1.02 -0.32
C ALA A 34 10.49 -2.14 -1.38
N LYS A 35 10.59 -1.79 -2.67
CA LYS A 35 10.56 -2.70 -3.82
C LYS A 35 9.30 -3.60 -3.84
N LYS A 36 8.16 -3.09 -3.36
CA LYS A 36 6.85 -3.73 -3.54
C LYS A 36 6.65 -4.07 -5.03
N PRO A 37 6.19 -5.28 -5.39
CA PRO A 37 5.48 -6.25 -4.54
C PRO A 37 6.36 -7.25 -3.77
N MET A 38 7.68 -7.03 -3.64
CA MET A 38 8.56 -7.95 -2.89
C MET A 38 8.26 -7.97 -1.38
N GLY A 39 8.31 -9.16 -0.78
CA GLY A 39 7.96 -9.40 0.64
C GLY A 39 8.88 -8.81 1.69
N ARG A 40 10.10 -8.42 1.32
CA ARG A 40 11.15 -8.02 2.27
C ARG A 40 10.71 -6.84 3.14
N ALA A 41 10.10 -5.82 2.54
CA ALA A 41 9.68 -4.63 3.28
C ALA A 41 8.46 -4.91 4.18
N PHE A 42 7.50 -5.71 3.72
CA PHE A 42 6.36 -6.12 4.55
C PHE A 42 6.80 -6.94 5.76
N ASN A 43 7.66 -7.93 5.57
CA ASN A 43 8.19 -8.75 6.67
C ASN A 43 9.04 -7.92 7.64
N LYS A 44 9.81 -6.94 7.13
CA LYS A 44 10.54 -6.01 7.98
C LYS A 44 9.60 -5.15 8.83
N ALA A 45 8.54 -4.59 8.23
CA ALA A 45 7.55 -3.80 8.98
C ALA A 45 6.94 -4.61 10.12
N VAL A 46 6.51 -5.85 9.86
CA VAL A 46 5.96 -6.75 10.90
C VAL A 46 6.97 -7.02 12.01
N SER A 47 8.23 -7.30 11.65
CA SER A 47 9.31 -7.54 12.62
C SER A 47 9.59 -6.31 13.48
N ASP A 48 9.60 -5.12 12.88
CA ASP A 48 9.85 -3.85 13.59
C ASP A 48 8.67 -3.50 14.52
N MET A 49 7.44 -3.83 14.11
CA MET A 49 6.21 -3.64 14.91
C MET A 49 6.05 -4.69 16.03
N GLN A 50 6.84 -5.78 15.99
CA GLN A 50 6.76 -6.90 16.92
C GLN A 50 5.36 -7.55 16.97
N LEU A 51 4.69 -7.61 15.82
CA LEU A 51 3.36 -8.20 15.67
C LEU A 51 3.44 -9.51 14.87
N LYS A 52 2.35 -10.28 14.86
CA LYS A 52 2.16 -11.37 13.92
C LYS A 52 1.52 -10.87 12.64
N LYS A 53 1.69 -11.61 11.55
CA LYS A 53 1.08 -11.26 10.25
C LYS A 53 -0.45 -11.21 10.29
N GLU A 54 -1.07 -12.09 11.07
CA GLU A 54 -2.53 -12.14 11.27
C GLU A 54 -3.08 -10.89 11.96
N ASP A 55 -2.25 -10.18 12.72
CA ASP A 55 -2.61 -8.93 13.41
C ASP A 55 -2.32 -7.68 12.57
N VAL A 56 -1.86 -7.85 11.31
CA VAL A 56 -1.42 -6.76 10.44
C VAL A 56 -2.21 -6.73 9.15
N VAL A 57 -2.77 -5.56 8.84
CA VAL A 57 -3.44 -5.28 7.57
C VAL A 57 -2.60 -4.34 6.70
N VAL A 58 -2.49 -4.64 5.42
CA VAL A 58 -1.84 -3.79 4.42
C VAL A 58 -2.91 -2.94 3.73
N ILE A 59 -2.78 -1.62 3.82
CA ILE A 59 -3.69 -0.67 3.17
C ILE A 59 -2.91 0.06 2.07
N GLY A 60 -3.43 0.05 0.84
CA GLY A 60 -2.77 0.70 -0.29
C GLY A 60 -3.70 0.92 -1.47
N ASP A 61 -3.32 1.82 -2.37
CA ASP A 61 -4.10 2.22 -3.54
C ASP A 61 -3.67 1.52 -4.84
N GLN A 62 -2.54 0.80 -4.79
CA GLN A 62 -1.99 0.12 -5.95
C GLN A 62 -2.20 -1.39 -5.86
N LEU A 63 -2.95 -1.93 -6.82
CA LEU A 63 -3.24 -3.36 -6.88
C LEU A 63 -1.97 -4.18 -7.11
N MET A 64 -1.09 -3.74 -8.01
CA MET A 64 0.07 -4.53 -8.47
C MET A 64 1.26 -4.48 -7.52
N THR A 65 1.25 -3.59 -6.52
CA THR A 65 2.34 -3.42 -5.56
C THR A 65 1.87 -3.75 -4.14
N ASP A 66 0.85 -3.05 -3.65
CA ASP A 66 0.38 -3.15 -2.28
C ASP A 66 -0.50 -4.38 -2.07
N VAL A 67 -1.57 -4.50 -2.84
CA VAL A 67 -2.52 -5.61 -2.70
C VAL A 67 -1.89 -6.93 -3.14
N LEU A 68 -1.25 -6.95 -4.31
CA LEU A 68 -0.55 -8.14 -4.78
C LEU A 68 0.59 -8.54 -3.84
N GLY A 69 1.37 -7.56 -3.37
CA GLY A 69 2.47 -7.81 -2.43
C GLY A 69 1.98 -8.36 -1.09
N GLY A 70 0.96 -7.74 -0.51
CA GLY A 70 0.35 -8.19 0.74
C GLY A 70 -0.24 -9.59 0.61
N ASN A 71 -1.10 -9.83 -0.39
CA ASN A 71 -1.75 -11.13 -0.60
C ASN A 71 -0.72 -12.24 -0.86
N ARG A 72 0.29 -11.98 -1.70
CA ARG A 72 1.36 -12.96 -1.99
C ARG A 72 2.19 -13.34 -0.75
N HIS A 73 2.26 -12.46 0.24
CA HIS A 73 3.04 -12.67 1.46
C HIS A 73 2.20 -12.99 2.70
N GLY A 74 0.90 -13.26 2.51
CA GLY A 74 -0.02 -13.76 3.53
C GLY A 74 -0.64 -12.68 4.40
N PHE A 75 -0.73 -11.44 3.93
CA PHE A 75 -1.37 -10.34 4.63
C PHE A 75 -2.81 -10.17 4.19
N HIS A 76 -3.67 -9.74 5.12
CA HIS A 76 -4.93 -9.12 4.75
C HIS A 76 -4.65 -7.78 4.08
N THR A 77 -5.34 -7.51 2.96
CA THR A 77 -5.14 -6.29 2.17
C THR A 77 -6.45 -5.53 2.00
N ILE A 78 -6.37 -4.21 2.08
CA ILE A 78 -7.47 -3.29 1.79
C ILE A 78 -7.01 -2.39 0.65
N LEU A 79 -7.69 -2.50 -0.49
CA LEU A 79 -7.51 -1.61 -1.62
C LEU A 79 -8.33 -0.33 -1.39
N VAL A 80 -7.68 0.82 -1.42
CA VAL A 80 -8.35 2.14 -1.33
C VAL A 80 -8.36 2.86 -2.67
N VAL A 81 -9.17 3.91 -2.77
CA VAL A 81 -9.27 4.73 -3.98
C VAL A 81 -7.94 5.46 -4.25
N PRO A 82 -7.40 5.43 -5.47
CA PRO A 82 -6.17 6.13 -5.83
C PRO A 82 -6.26 7.65 -5.63
N VAL A 83 -5.31 8.22 -4.91
CA VAL A 83 -5.34 9.64 -4.50
C VAL A 83 -4.59 10.57 -5.47
N ALA A 84 -3.66 10.06 -6.29
CA ALA A 84 -2.84 10.89 -7.18
C ALA A 84 -2.90 10.46 -8.65
N ALA A 85 -2.70 11.40 -9.58
CA ALA A 85 -2.63 11.15 -11.03
C ALA A 85 -1.18 11.00 -11.56
N SER A 86 -0.18 11.50 -10.83
CA SER A 86 1.20 11.59 -11.31
C SER A 86 2.09 10.52 -10.69
N ASP A 87 2.46 9.52 -11.48
CA ASP A 87 3.49 8.57 -11.11
C ASP A 87 4.62 8.47 -12.13
N GLY A 88 5.78 7.97 -11.67
CA GLY A 88 6.95 7.67 -12.48
C GLY A 88 6.70 6.57 -13.54
N PHE A 89 7.63 6.44 -14.49
CA PHE A 89 7.47 5.63 -15.70
C PHE A 89 7.09 4.16 -15.45
N PHE A 90 7.71 3.49 -14.47
CA PHE A 90 7.37 2.11 -14.10
C PHE A 90 5.96 1.96 -13.51
N THR A 91 5.52 2.96 -12.76
CA THR A 91 4.19 2.98 -12.15
C THR A 91 3.10 3.24 -13.18
N LYS A 92 3.40 3.96 -14.28
CA LYS A 92 2.45 4.19 -15.39
C LYS A 92 2.02 2.89 -16.09
N PHE A 93 2.95 1.95 -16.28
CA PHE A 93 2.61 0.64 -16.86
C PHE A 93 1.70 -0.17 -15.93
N ASN A 94 2.01 -0.20 -14.63
CA ASN A 94 1.15 -0.82 -13.63
C ASN A 94 -0.25 -0.21 -13.63
N ARG A 95 -0.38 1.13 -13.71
CA ARG A 95 -1.69 1.80 -13.80
C ARG A 95 -2.51 1.37 -15.00
N GLN A 96 -1.89 1.09 -16.15
CA GLN A 96 -2.63 0.66 -17.32
C GLN A 96 -3.23 -0.74 -17.14
N ILE A 97 -2.51 -1.64 -16.48
CA ILE A 97 -3.01 -2.97 -16.11
C ILE A 97 -4.11 -2.83 -15.05
N GLU A 98 -3.89 -1.99 -14.04
CA GLU A 98 -4.85 -1.75 -12.96
C GLU A 98 -6.16 -1.18 -13.47
N ARG A 99 -6.13 -0.19 -14.37
CA ARG A 99 -7.35 0.36 -15.00
C ARG A 99 -8.18 -0.72 -15.71
N ARG A 100 -7.53 -1.69 -16.34
CA ARG A 100 -8.24 -2.82 -16.98
C ARG A 100 -8.88 -3.74 -15.94
N ILE A 101 -8.16 -4.04 -14.85
CA ILE A 101 -8.68 -4.89 -13.78
C ILE A 101 -9.83 -4.20 -13.05
N LEU A 102 -9.65 -2.94 -12.64
CA LEU A 102 -10.69 -2.13 -12.00
C LEU A 102 -11.90 -1.96 -12.92
N GLY A 103 -11.70 -1.70 -14.21
CA GLY A 103 -12.79 -1.64 -15.19
C GLY A 103 -13.52 -2.98 -15.36
N ALA A 104 -12.83 -4.11 -15.25
CA ALA A 104 -13.47 -5.44 -15.25
C ALA A 104 -14.25 -5.69 -13.96
N LEU A 105 -13.71 -5.31 -12.80
CA LEU A 105 -14.38 -5.44 -11.50
C LEU A 105 -15.62 -4.54 -11.40
N LYS A 106 -15.53 -3.30 -11.91
CA LYS A 106 -16.67 -2.37 -12.02
C LYS A 106 -17.78 -2.95 -12.89
N ARG A 107 -17.44 -3.48 -14.07
CA ARG A 107 -18.43 -4.16 -14.94
C ARG A 107 -19.11 -5.37 -14.29
N LYS A 108 -18.45 -6.01 -13.33
CA LYS A 108 -18.99 -7.14 -12.56
C LYS A 108 -19.74 -6.72 -11.29
N GLY A 109 -19.84 -5.42 -10.99
CA GLY A 109 -20.52 -4.91 -9.80
C GLY A 109 -19.73 -5.05 -8.50
N HIS A 110 -18.44 -5.39 -8.55
CA HIS A 110 -17.61 -5.57 -7.36
C HIS A 110 -17.01 -4.25 -6.82
N ILE A 111 -17.18 -3.14 -7.55
CA ILE A 111 -16.66 -1.82 -7.19
C ILE A 111 -17.80 -0.81 -7.39
N GLN A 112 -18.18 -0.12 -6.32
CA GLN A 112 -19.20 0.94 -6.31
C GLN A 112 -18.60 2.34 -6.05
N TRP A 113 -17.28 2.42 -5.84
CA TRP A 113 -16.56 3.63 -5.46
C TRP A 113 -16.31 4.55 -6.66
N GLU A 114 -17.35 5.21 -7.18
CA GLU A 114 -17.23 6.33 -8.12
C GLU A 114 -18.49 7.23 -8.17
N GLU A 115 -19.36 7.17 -7.15
CA GLU A 115 -20.47 8.12 -6.97
C GLU A 115 -20.11 9.12 -5.87
N GLU A 116 -19.27 10.11 -6.22
CA GLU A 116 -19.24 11.49 -5.68
C GLU A 116 -18.17 12.34 -6.38
#